data_AF-A0A5A7SSH9-F1
#
_entry.id   AF-A0A5A7SSH9-F1
#
_cell.length_a   1.000
_cell.length_b   1.000
_cell.length_c   1.000
_cell.angle_alpha   90.00
_cell.angle_beta   90.00
_cell.angle_gamma   90.00
#
_symmetry.space_group_name_H-M   'P 1'
#
loop_
_entity.id
_entity.type
_entity.pdbx_description
1 polymer ?
#
loop_
_entity_poly.entity_id
_entity_poly.type
_entity_poly.pdbx_seq_one_letter_code
_entity_poly.pdbx_strand_id
1 'polypeptide(L)'
;MYSNFRDQGLEYAKQAVEEENVGNYGKAFPLYMNALEYLKAALKYEKDPNVKESISQKFTLYLRRAEEIRALLDHGGDAAPHLNSSATAAISSEKTVDSKYKEFSPR
;
A
#
# COMPACT_ATOMS: atom_id res chain seq x y z
N MET A 1 4.99 9.75 -26.59
CA MET A 1 4.48 9.68 -25.20
C MET A 1 4.90 8.33 -24.64
N TYR A 2 5.95 8.28 -23.82
CA TYR A 2 6.23 7.07 -23.06
C TYR A 2 5.21 7.02 -21.93
N SER A 3 4.26 6.10 -22.01
CA SER A 3 3.37 5.80 -20.89
C SER A 3 4.24 5.22 -19.77
N ASN A 4 4.64 6.07 -18.82
CA ASN A 4 5.34 5.64 -17.63
C ASN A 4 4.34 4.87 -16.76
N PHE A 5 4.18 3.58 -17.03
CA PHE A 5 3.29 2.69 -16.27
C PHE A 5 3.51 2.82 -14.76
N ARG A 6 4.76 3.08 -14.34
CA ARG A 6 5.12 3.41 -12.96
C ARG A 6 4.36 4.63 -12.44
N ASP A 7 4.40 5.75 -13.15
CA ASP A 7 3.77 7.00 -12.71
C ASP A 7 2.25 6.85 -12.68
N GLN A 8 1.67 6.17 -13.67
CA GLN A 8 0.23 5.86 -13.70
C GLN A 8 -0.18 4.97 -12.54
N GLY A 9 0.58 3.91 -12.26
CA GLY A 9 0.32 3.02 -11.12
C GLY A 9 0.42 3.75 -9.78
N LEU A 10 1.37 4.68 -9.64
CA LEU A 10 1.49 5.51 -8.45
C LEU A 10 0.33 6.50 -8.31
N GLU A 11 -0.20 7.03 -9.40
CA GLU A 11 -1.33 7.95 -9.37
C GLU A 11 -2.61 7.24 -8.92
N TYR A 12 -2.90 6.05 -9.47
CA TYR A 12 -4.01 5.23 -9.00
C TYR A 12 -3.85 4.85 -7.53
N ALA A 13 -2.64 4.53 -7.09
CA ALA A 13 -2.40 4.21 -5.68
C ALA A 13 -2.66 5.39 -4.74
N LYS A 14 -2.31 6.62 -5.14
CA LYS A 14 -2.63 7.83 -4.37
C LYS A 14 -4.14 8.03 -4.25
N GLN A 15 -4.86 7.95 -5.38
CA GLN A 15 -6.31 8.06 -5.39
C GLN A 15 -6.96 6.97 -4.52
N ALA A 16 -6.43 5.75 -4.56
CA ALA A 16 -6.90 4.65 -3.72
C ALA A 16 -6.74 4.96 -2.22
N VAL A 17 -5.59 5.50 -1.82
CA VAL A 17 -5.31 5.92 -0.44
C VAL A 17 -6.22 7.08 -0.02
N GLU A 18 -6.47 8.05 -0.90
CA GLU A 18 -7.39 9.17 -0.63
C GLU A 18 -8.82 8.66 -0.37
N GLU A 19 -9.32 7.74 -1.21
CA GLU A 19 -10.63 7.11 -1.03
C GLU A 19 -10.66 6.20 0.22
N GLU A 20 -9.58 5.46 0.52
CA GLU A 20 -9.45 4.67 1.76
C GLU A 20 -9.55 5.57 3.01
N ASN A 21 -8.84 6.70 3.02
CA ASN A 21 -8.79 7.63 4.15
C ASN A 21 -10.14 8.28 4.47
N VAL A 22 -10.98 8.49 3.46
CA VAL A 22 -12.36 8.99 3.66
C VAL A 22 -13.37 7.86 3.91
N GLY A 23 -12.93 6.60 3.99
CA GLY A 23 -13.77 5.44 4.26
C GLY A 23 -14.52 4.90 3.04
N ASN A 24 -14.22 5.38 1.84
CA ASN A 24 -14.83 4.92 0.59
C ASN A 24 -14.15 3.64 0.07
N TYR A 25 -14.15 2.59 0.88
CA TYR A 25 -13.49 1.31 0.58
C TYR A 25 -13.96 0.70 -0.76
N GLY A 26 -15.23 0.87 -1.11
CA GLY A 26 -15.78 0.38 -2.39
C GLY A 26 -15.18 1.05 -3.63
N LYS A 27 -14.69 2.29 -3.50
CA LYS A 27 -13.94 2.99 -4.57
C LYS A 27 -12.45 2.77 -4.45
N ALA A 28 -11.91 2.70 -3.23
CA ALA A 28 -10.49 2.45 -2.99
C ALA A 28 -10.03 1.12 -3.58
N PHE A 29 -10.81 0.04 -3.41
CA PHE A 29 -10.45 -1.29 -3.89
C PHE A 29 -10.15 -1.37 -5.40
N PRO A 30 -11.06 -0.96 -6.31
CA PRO A 30 -10.77 -0.99 -7.74
C PRO A 30 -9.62 -0.06 -8.14
N LEU A 31 -9.39 1.06 -7.43
CA LEU A 31 -8.24 1.92 -7.66
C LEU A 31 -6.91 1.23 -7.29
N TYR A 32 -6.88 0.49 -6.18
CA TYR A 32 -5.72 -0.35 -5.85
C TYR A 32 -5.47 -1.44 -6.89
N MET A 33 -6.53 -2.09 -7.40
CA MET A 33 -6.38 -3.08 -8.47
C MET A 33 -5.77 -2.49 -9.74
N ASN A 34 -6.24 -1.31 -10.16
CA ASN A 34 -5.66 -0.58 -11.29
C ASN A 34 -4.18 -0.25 -11.02
N ALA A 35 -3.85 0.28 -9.85
CA ALA A 35 -2.47 0.57 -9.47
C ALA A 35 -1.57 -0.65 -9.62
N LEU A 36 -2.01 -1.81 -9.14
CA LEU A 36 -1.27 -3.07 -9.24
C LEU A 36 -1.06 -3.52 -10.69
N GLU A 37 -2.07 -3.37 -11.56
CA GLU A 37 -1.94 -3.71 -12.98
C GLU A 37 -0.85 -2.88 -13.66
N TYR A 38 -0.86 -1.57 -13.42
CA TYR A 38 0.16 -0.66 -13.95
C TYR A 38 1.56 -0.91 -13.36
N LEU A 39 1.67 -1.17 -12.05
CA LEU A 39 2.95 -1.50 -11.43
C LEU A 39 3.49 -2.85 -11.93
N LYS A 40 2.63 -3.83 -12.21
CA LYS A 40 3.02 -5.10 -12.84
C LYS A 40 3.55 -4.89 -14.25
N ALA A 41 2.92 -4.03 -15.04
CA ALA A 41 3.45 -3.63 -16.35
C ALA A 41 4.80 -2.92 -16.19
N ALA A 42 4.95 -2.03 -15.22
CA ALA A 42 6.22 -1.37 -14.92
C ALA A 42 7.33 -2.39 -14.58
N LEU A 43 7.05 -3.40 -13.74
CA LEU A 43 8.02 -4.47 -13.43
C LEU A 43 8.47 -5.29 -14.65
N LYS A 44 7.59 -5.43 -15.65
CA LYS A 44 7.88 -6.16 -16.89
C LYS A 44 8.86 -5.41 -17.80
N TYR A 45 8.72 -4.10 -17.89
CA TYR A 45 9.48 -3.27 -18.84
C TYR A 45 10.63 -2.48 -18.21
N GLU A 46 10.65 -2.32 -16.89
CA GLU A 46 11.74 -1.67 -16.17
C GLU A 46 13.01 -2.51 -16.22
N LYS A 47 14.13 -1.85 -16.48
CA LYS A 47 15.46 -2.46 -16.60
C LYS A 47 16.35 -2.19 -15.40
N ASP A 48 16.15 -1.06 -14.74
CA ASP A 48 16.95 -0.71 -13.56
C ASP A 48 16.53 -1.57 -12.35
N PRO A 49 17.42 -2.44 -11.82
CA PRO A 49 17.10 -3.33 -10.72
C PRO A 49 16.68 -2.58 -9.45
N ASN A 50 17.24 -1.40 -9.17
CA ASN A 50 16.88 -0.60 -8.00
C ASN A 50 15.46 -0.07 -8.13
N VAL A 51 15.08 0.35 -9.34
CA VAL A 51 13.72 0.83 -9.62
C VAL A 51 12.73 -0.34 -9.56
N LYS A 52 13.09 -1.52 -10.10
CA LYS A 52 12.26 -2.73 -9.99
C LYS A 52 12.01 -3.13 -8.54
N GLU A 53 13.05 -3.09 -7.71
CA GLU A 53 12.92 -3.40 -6.29
C GLU A 53 11.95 -2.42 -5.60
N SER A 54 12.11 -1.11 -5.84
CA SER A 54 11.19 -0.09 -5.32
C SER A 54 9.74 -0.31 -5.78
N ILE A 55 9.54 -0.64 -7.06
CA ILE A 55 8.21 -0.95 -7.60
C ILE A 55 7.64 -2.23 -6.95
N SER A 56 8.47 -3.26 -6.74
CA SER A 56 8.05 -4.54 -6.15
C SER A 56 7.63 -4.39 -4.69
N GLN A 57 8.37 -3.59 -3.91
CA GLN A 57 8.00 -3.25 -2.54
C GLN A 57 6.64 -2.54 -2.50
N LYS A 58 6.43 -1.53 -3.35
CA LYS A 58 5.14 -0.82 -3.45
C LYS A 58 4.00 -1.73 -3.93
N PHE A 59 4.26 -2.58 -4.92
CA PHE A 59 3.29 -3.57 -5.41
C PHE A 59 2.82 -4.47 -4.28
N THR A 60 3.73 -5.01 -3.48
CA THR A 60 3.40 -5.90 -2.35
C THR A 60 2.61 -5.17 -1.28
N LEU A 61 3.00 -3.92 -0.96
CA LEU A 61 2.29 -3.08 0.00
C LEU A 61 0.84 -2.83 -0.43
N TYR A 62 0.63 -2.42 -1.68
CA TYR A 62 -0.71 -2.13 -2.19
C TYR A 62 -1.55 -3.38 -2.42
N LEU A 63 -0.93 -4.52 -2.74
CA LEU A 63 -1.62 -5.80 -2.82
C LEU A 63 -2.22 -6.19 -1.47
N ARG A 64 -1.40 -6.16 -0.41
CA ARG A 64 -1.88 -6.43 0.96
C ARG A 64 -3.00 -5.50 1.37
N ARG A 65 -2.87 -4.19 1.10
CA ARG A 65 -3.95 -3.25 1.42
C ARG A 65 -5.24 -3.54 0.66
N ALA A 66 -5.15 -3.91 -0.60
CA ALA A 66 -6.33 -4.25 -1.37
C ALA A 66 -7.01 -5.53 -0.87
N GLU A 67 -6.24 -6.53 -0.42
CA GLU A 67 -6.77 -7.74 0.22
C GLU A 67 -7.48 -7.42 1.53
N GLU A 68 -6.90 -6.54 2.36
CA GLU A 68 -7.52 -6.08 3.61
C GLU A 68 -8.81 -5.30 3.35
N ILE A 69 -8.81 -4.38 2.38
CA ILE A 69 -10.00 -3.63 1.98
C ILE A 69 -11.08 -4.57 1.44
N ARG A 70 -10.71 -5.58 0.65
CA ARG A 70 -11.65 -6.60 0.19
C ARG A 70 -12.27 -7.36 1.36
N ALA A 71 -11.47 -7.77 2.34
CA ALA A 71 -12.00 -8.40 3.54
C ALA A 71 -12.94 -7.45 4.31
N LEU A 72 -12.62 -6.16 4.43
CA LEU A 72 -13.51 -5.17 5.03
C LEU A 72 -14.83 -5.01 4.27
N LEU A 73 -14.83 -5.10 2.93
CA LEU A 73 -16.04 -5.05 2.11
C LEU A 73 -16.86 -6.33 2.22
N ASP A 74 -16.20 -7.50 2.23
CA ASP A 74 -16.86 -8.81 2.33
C ASP A 74 -17.45 -9.03 3.75
N HIS A 75 -16.78 -8.55 4.80
CA HIS A 75 -17.28 -8.53 6.19
C HIS A 75 -18.11 -7.26 6.52
N GLY A 76 -18.27 -6.37 5.55
CA GLY A 76 -18.95 -5.07 5.67
C GLY A 76 -20.43 -5.09 5.27
N GLY A 77 -20.99 -6.27 4.97
CA GLY A 77 -22.44 -6.50 4.97
C GLY A 77 -22.97 -6.85 6.36
N ASP A 78 -22.16 -7.54 7.18
CA ASP A 78 -22.48 -7.91 8.56
C ASP A 78 -21.18 -8.12 9.33
N ALA A 79 -20.91 -7.21 10.28
CA ALA A 79 -20.01 -7.33 11.43
C ALA A 79 -18.60 -7.96 11.21
N ALA A 80 -17.59 -7.17 11.57
CA ALA A 80 -16.23 -7.61 11.83
C ALA A 80 -16.12 -8.99 12.53
N PRO A 81 -15.14 -9.81 12.10
CA PRO A 81 -14.43 -10.64 13.05
C PRO A 81 -12.93 -10.32 13.01
N HIS A 82 -12.39 -10.05 14.20
CA HIS A 82 -10.98 -10.21 14.53
C HIS A 82 -10.39 -11.46 13.85
N LEU A 83 -9.43 -11.26 12.94
CA LEU A 83 -8.50 -12.33 12.59
C LEU A 83 -7.39 -12.36 13.64
N ASN A 84 -7.64 -13.14 14.69
CA ASN A 84 -6.62 -13.58 15.62
C ASN A 84 -5.78 -14.70 14.98
N SER A 85 -4.50 -14.40 14.71
CA SER A 85 -3.41 -15.37 14.61
C SER A 85 -2.15 -14.58 14.98
N SER A 86 -1.38 -14.84 16.02
CA SER A 86 -1.17 -16.06 16.80
C SER A 86 -0.58 -15.68 18.16
N ALA A 87 -0.76 -16.57 19.13
CA ALA A 87 -0.17 -16.47 20.46
C ALA A 87 1.37 -16.53 20.39
N THR A 88 2.04 -15.55 21.03
CA THR A 88 3.19 -15.81 21.92
C THR A 88 3.48 -14.60 22.80
N ALA A 89 3.39 -14.84 24.11
CA ALA A 89 4.17 -14.26 25.21
C ALA A 89 4.22 -12.73 25.39
N ALA A 90 3.54 -12.29 26.44
CA ALA A 90 3.78 -11.05 27.15
C ALA A 90 5.25 -10.90 27.58
N ILE A 91 5.87 -9.72 27.36
CA ILE A 91 6.64 -8.99 28.38
C ILE A 91 6.58 -7.48 28.07
N SER A 92 6.26 -6.72 29.11
CA SER A 92 6.10 -5.27 29.18
C SER A 92 7.40 -4.47 29.04
N SER A 93 7.24 -3.14 28.97
CA SER A 93 8.13 -2.05 29.41
C SER A 93 9.02 -1.30 28.38
N GLU A 94 8.59 -0.04 28.15
CA GLU A 94 9.34 1.21 28.33
C GLU A 94 10.23 1.83 27.23
N LYS A 95 9.90 3.13 27.01
CA LYS A 95 10.74 4.32 26.81
C LYS A 95 11.36 4.62 25.43
N THR A 96 10.79 5.67 24.83
CA THR A 96 11.43 6.90 24.28
C THR A 96 12.69 6.76 23.43
N VAL A 97 12.70 7.35 22.22
CA VAL A 97 13.55 8.51 21.84
C VAL A 97 13.48 8.80 20.32
N ASP A 98 13.38 10.11 20.04
CA ASP A 98 13.79 10.89 18.86
C ASP A 98 13.18 10.72 17.46
N SER A 99 12.29 11.66 17.13
CA SER A 99 12.61 12.86 16.33
C SER A 99 13.79 12.71 15.34
N LYS A 100 13.52 12.20 14.13
CA LYS A 100 14.49 12.25 13.02
C LYS A 100 13.83 12.50 11.65
N TYR A 101 13.00 13.54 11.56
CA TYR A 101 12.57 14.11 10.28
C TYR A 101 12.85 15.61 10.26
N LYS A 102 14.13 15.97 10.35
CA LYS A 102 14.61 17.30 9.96
C LYS A 102 16.08 17.23 9.60
N GLU A 103 16.37 16.81 8.38
CA GLU A 103 17.56 17.22 7.61
C GLU A 103 17.57 16.51 6.26
N PHE A 104 17.02 17.15 5.24
CA PHE A 104 17.48 16.92 3.86
C PHE A 104 17.13 18.13 2.98
N SER A 105 17.97 19.16 3.04
CA SER A 105 18.14 20.13 1.96
C SER A 105 19.64 20.35 1.75
N PRO A 106 20.23 19.91 0.63
CA PRO A 106 21.57 20.33 0.26
C PRO A 106 21.53 21.69 -0.45
N ARG A 107 22.39 22.58 0.07
CA ARG A 107 22.95 23.85 -0.44
C ARG A 107 22.33 24.51 -1.67
#